data_AF-A0A929J5N2-F1
#
_entry.id   AF-A0A929J5N2-F1
#
_cell.length_a   1.000
_cell.length_b   1.000
_cell.length_c   1.000
_cell.angle_alpha   90.00
_cell.angle_beta   90.00
_cell.angle_gamma   90.00
#
_symmetry.space_group_name_H-M   'P 1'
#
loop_
_entity.id
_entity.type
_entity.pdbx_description
1 polymer ?
#
loop_
_entity_poly.entity_id
_entity_poly.type
_entity_poly.pdbx_seq_one_letter_code
_entity_poly.pdbx_strand_id
1 'polypeptide(L)'
;MWPRAVQHPQFKWVNTLLANLKTAIRGIYHAIKFQKYAQRYLSESQYWFNRRFDLSTILSRLLHAAVTTKPKTLNVTRLAELCT
;
A
#
# COMPACT_ATOMS: atom_id res chain seq x y z
N MET A 1 4.78 28.07 -4.53
CA MET A 1 4.01 28.06 -5.78
C MET A 1 4.03 26.64 -6.34
N TRP A 2 2.89 26.00 -6.58
CA TRP A 2 2.87 24.63 -7.14
C TRP A 2 3.41 24.64 -8.58
N PRO A 3 4.18 23.62 -9.01
CA PRO A 3 4.66 23.55 -10.39
C PRO A 3 3.47 23.52 -11.36
N ARG A 4 3.57 24.25 -12.48
CA ARG A 4 2.52 24.28 -13.53
C ARG A 4 2.12 22.88 -14.01
N ALA A 5 3.08 21.93 -13.99
CA ALA A 5 2.84 20.53 -14.31
C ALA A 5 1.75 19.88 -13.43
N VAL A 6 1.71 20.16 -12.11
CA VAL A 6 0.75 19.53 -11.18
C VAL A 6 -0.69 20.04 -11.41
N GLN A 7 -0.83 21.23 -11.99
CA GLN A 7 -2.13 21.84 -12.30
C GLN A 7 -2.75 21.33 -13.61
N HIS A 8 -2.05 20.43 -14.33
CA HIS A 8 -2.57 19.90 -15.57
C HIS A 8 -3.87 19.11 -15.33
N PRO A 9 -4.96 19.39 -16.07
CA PRO A 9 -6.26 18.73 -15.86
C PRO A 9 -6.19 17.20 -15.88
N GLN A 10 -5.29 16.64 -16.69
CA GLN A 10 -5.09 15.18 -16.79
C GLN A 10 -4.51 14.56 -15.51
N PHE A 11 -3.80 15.32 -14.67
CA PHE A 11 -3.25 14.82 -13.42
C PHE A 11 -4.18 15.01 -12.23
N LYS A 12 -5.37 15.60 -12.41
CA LYS A 12 -6.32 15.81 -11.32
C LYS A 12 -6.64 14.52 -10.57
N TRP A 13 -6.96 13.44 -11.30
CA TRP A 13 -7.28 12.15 -10.69
C TRP A 13 -6.05 11.48 -10.05
N VAL A 14 -4.86 11.66 -10.65
CA VAL A 14 -3.59 11.16 -10.09
C VAL A 14 -3.30 11.84 -8.76
N ASN A 15 -3.44 13.16 -8.71
CA ASN A 15 -3.24 13.95 -7.49
C ASN A 15 -4.25 13.54 -6.40
N THR A 16 -5.51 13.30 -6.76
CA THR A 16 -6.52 12.79 -5.82
C THR A 16 -6.14 11.39 -5.31
N LEU A 17 -5.70 10.49 -6.19
CA LEU A 17 -5.23 9.16 -5.80
C LEU A 17 -4.06 9.24 -4.82
N LEU A 18 -3.06 10.06 -5.13
CA LEU A 18 -1.87 10.26 -4.29
C LEU A 18 -2.22 10.90 -2.94
N ALA A 19 -3.16 11.86 -2.92
CA ALA A 19 -3.65 12.47 -1.70
C ALA A 19 -4.36 11.44 -0.82
N ASN A 20 -5.24 10.62 -1.39
CA ASN A 20 -5.93 9.54 -0.67
C ASN A 20 -4.95 8.50 -0.13
N LEU A 21 -3.98 8.09 -0.96
CA LEU A 21 -2.92 7.16 -0.55
C LEU A 21 -2.12 7.70 0.63
N LYS A 22 -1.71 8.98 0.59
CA LYS A 22 -0.97 9.62 1.68
C LYS A 22 -1.79 9.65 2.97
N THR A 23 -3.08 9.97 2.89
CA THR A 23 -3.98 9.98 4.04
C THR A 23 -4.18 8.58 4.62
N ALA A 24 -4.39 7.57 3.77
CA ALA A 24 -4.56 6.19 4.20
C ALA A 24 -3.31 5.66 4.93
N ILE A 25 -2.12 5.85 4.34
CA ILE A 25 -0.86 5.43 4.97
C ILE A 25 -0.68 6.12 6.32
N ARG A 26 -0.95 7.43 6.41
CA ARG A 26 -0.83 8.17 7.68
C ARG A 26 -1.86 7.74 8.73
N GLY A 27 -3.04 7.30 8.31
CA GLY A 27 -4.11 6.84 9.20
C GLY A 27 -3.88 5.43 9.75
N ILE A 28 -3.29 4.53 8.95
CA ILE A 28 -3.08 3.12 9.32
C ILE A 28 -1.78 2.95 10.13
N TYR A 29 -0.74 3.69 9.76
CA TYR A 29 0.59 3.53 10.36
C TYR A 29 0.91 4.66 11.33
N HIS A 30 1.04 4.33 12.62
CA HIS A 30 1.47 5.29 13.65
C HIS A 30 2.92 5.79 13.47
N ALA A 31 3.78 5.00 12.81
CA ALA A 31 5.13 5.39 12.44
C ALA A 31 5.50 4.83 11.05
N ILE A 32 5.80 5.73 10.11
CA ILE A 32 6.14 5.36 8.74
C ILE A 32 7.66 5.16 8.64
N LYS A 33 8.12 3.91 8.64
CA LYS A 33 9.51 3.54 8.30
C LYS A 33 9.62 3.24 6.81
N PHE A 34 9.49 4.25 5.97
CA PHE A 34 9.38 4.07 4.51
C PHE A 34 10.59 3.33 3.92
N GLN A 35 11.82 3.70 4.28
CA GLN A 35 13.03 3.00 3.82
C GLN A 35 12.99 1.48 4.09
N LYS A 36 12.45 1.11 5.25
CA LYS A 36 12.37 -0.28 5.71
C LYS A 36 11.21 -1.06 5.08
N TYR A 37 10.05 -0.43 4.94
CA TYR A 37 8.79 -1.12 4.61
C TYR A 37 8.06 -0.59 3.37
N ALA A 38 8.68 0.24 2.54
CA ALA A 38 8.05 0.84 1.34
C ALA A 38 7.33 -0.21 0.47
N GLN A 39 8.00 -1.32 0.17
CA GLN A 39 7.40 -2.39 -0.63
C GLN A 39 6.13 -2.97 0.00
N ARG A 40 6.09 -3.13 1.32
CA ARG A 40 4.90 -3.66 2.03
C ARG A 40 3.77 -2.65 2.03
N TYR A 41 4.06 -1.39 2.33
CA TYR A 41 3.06 -0.32 2.34
C TYR A 41 2.43 -0.11 0.96
N LEU A 42 3.25 -0.11 -0.10
CA LEU A 42 2.77 0.09 -1.46
C LEU A 42 2.04 -1.13 -2.00
N SER A 43 2.49 -2.35 -1.68
CA SER A 43 1.79 -3.58 -2.10
C SER A 43 0.41 -3.73 -1.44
N GLU A 44 0.27 -3.40 -0.16
CA GLU A 44 -1.04 -3.35 0.51
C GLU A 44 -1.95 -2.31 -0.16
N SER A 45 -1.43 -1.10 -0.38
CA SER A 45 -2.17 -0.02 -1.03
C SER A 45 -2.64 -0.43 -2.43
N GLN A 46 -1.76 -1.05 -3.22
CA GLN A 46 -2.09 -1.59 -4.54
C GLN A 46 -3.15 -2.69 -4.46
N TYR A 47 -3.03 -3.59 -3.46
CA TYR A 47 -3.95 -4.71 -3.26
C TYR A 47 -5.39 -4.23 -3.00
N TRP A 48 -5.56 -3.22 -2.15
CA TRP A 48 -6.87 -2.62 -1.88
C TRP A 48 -7.36 -1.74 -3.03
N PHE A 49 -6.49 -0.94 -3.63
CA PHE A 49 -6.88 -0.07 -4.75
C PHE A 49 -7.46 -0.87 -5.92
N ASN A 50 -6.84 -1.99 -6.28
CA ASN A 50 -7.31 -2.88 -7.35
C ASN A 50 -8.65 -3.57 -7.02
N ARG A 51 -9.08 -3.56 -5.77
CA ARG A 51 -10.31 -4.20 -5.28
C ARG A 51 -11.28 -3.20 -4.66
N ARG A 52 -11.07 -1.91 -4.89
CA ARG A 52 -11.84 -0.84 -4.21
C ARG A 52 -13.34 -0.86 -4.51
N PHE A 53 -13.76 -1.57 -5.55
CA PHE A 53 -15.15 -1.68 -5.97
C PHE A 53 -15.91 -2.82 -5.29
N ASP A 54 -15.21 -3.75 -4.64
CA ASP A 54 -15.80 -4.86 -3.90
C ASP A 54 -14.95 -5.20 -2.67
N LEU A 55 -15.07 -4.35 -1.66
CA LEU A 55 -14.34 -4.49 -0.39
C LEU A 55 -14.80 -5.70 0.43
N SER A 56 -16.03 -6.17 0.22
CA SER A 56 -16.60 -7.30 0.96
C SER A 56 -15.79 -8.58 0.76
N THR A 57 -15.13 -8.71 -0.40
CA THR A 57 -14.33 -9.89 -0.74
C THR A 57 -12.96 -9.91 -0.07
N ILE A 58 -12.47 -8.79 0.48
CA ILE A 58 -11.09 -8.69 0.97
C ILE A 58 -10.82 -9.72 2.07
N LEU A 59 -11.71 -9.84 3.05
CA LEU A 59 -11.53 -10.76 4.17
C LEU A 59 -11.41 -12.21 3.69
N SER A 60 -12.37 -12.68 2.89
CA SER A 60 -12.38 -14.05 2.36
C SER A 60 -11.13 -14.35 1.52
N ARG A 61 -10.66 -13.37 0.74
CA ARG A 61 -9.45 -13.53 -0.08
C ARG A 61 -8.17 -13.55 0.75
N LEU A 62 -8.08 -12.73 1.79
CA LEU A 62 -6.94 -12.74 2.71
C LEU A 62 -6.90 -14.05 3.49
N LEU A 63 -8.04 -14.54 3.96
CA LEU A 63 -8.15 -15.86 4.60
C LEU A 63 -7.70 -16.98 3.66
N HIS A 64 -8.21 -16.98 2.42
CA HIS A 64 -7.79 -17.95 1.42
C HIS A 64 -6.28 -17.89 1.18
N ALA A 65 -5.73 -16.69 0.96
CA ALA A 65 -4.29 -16.50 0.76
C ALA A 65 -3.47 -16.97 1.96
N ALA A 66 -3.93 -16.72 3.18
CA ALA A 66 -3.24 -17.16 4.41
C ALA A 66 -3.19 -18.69 4.51
N VAL A 67 -4.28 -19.39 4.17
CA VAL A 67 -4.35 -20.85 4.21
C VAL A 67 -3.56 -21.50 3.07
N THR A 68 -3.54 -20.89 1.88
CA THR A 68 -2.83 -21.46 0.70
C THR A 68 -1.34 -21.14 0.68
N THR A 69 -0.89 -20.10 1.38
CA THR A 69 0.51 -19.68 1.36
C THR A 69 1.35 -20.63 2.20
N LYS A 70 2.38 -21.24 1.59
CA LYS A 70 3.37 -22.04 2.32
C LYS A 70 4.02 -21.21 3.44
N PRO A 71 4.28 -21.79 4.61
CA PRO A 71 4.92 -21.09 5.71
C PRO A 71 6.24 -20.47 5.24
N LYS A 72 6.46 -19.21 5.61
CA LYS A 72 7.69 -18.47 5.33
C LYS A 72 8.59 -18.49 6.56
N THR A 73 9.88 -18.66 6.34
CA THR A 73 10.86 -18.61 7.44
C THR A 73 10.95 -17.19 7.99
N LEU A 74 11.35 -17.07 9.26
CA LEU A 74 11.51 -15.77 9.91
C LEU A 74 12.46 -14.85 9.14
N ASN A 75 13.51 -15.39 8.52
CA ASN A 75 14.45 -14.63 7.70
C ASN A 75 13.76 -13.94 6.52
N VAL A 76 12.87 -14.64 5.82
CA VAL A 76 12.08 -14.05 4.72
C VAL A 76 11.15 -12.96 5.25
N THR A 77 10.51 -13.19 6.39
CA THR A 77 9.64 -12.20 7.04
C THR A 77 10.43 -10.99 7.55
N ARG A 78 11.71 -11.16 7.87
CA ARG A 78 12.63 -10.09 8.31
C ARG A 78 13.48 -9.50 7.19
N LEU A 79 13.33 -9.89 5.93
CA LEU A 79 14.09 -9.30 4.81
C LEU A 79 13.95 -7.78 4.75
N ALA A 80 12.74 -7.27 5.02
CA ALA A 80 12.50 -5.83 5.11
C ALA A 80 13.30 -5.15 6.25
N GLU A 81 13.80 -5.91 7.22
CA GLU A 81 14.61 -5.41 8.33
C GLU A 81 16.10 -5.37 8.06
N LEU A 82 16.57 -6.06 7.03
CA LEU A 82 17.96 -6.05 6.58
C LEU A 82 18.24 -4.87 5.63
N CYS A 83 17.20 -4.28 5.04
CA CYS A 83 17.30 -3.04 4.29
C CYS A 83 17.34 -1.86 5.27
N THR A 84 18.54 -1.55 5.77
CA THR A 84 18.83 -0.33 6.56
C THR A 84 19.44 0.75 5.69
#